data_AF-A0A2S2NK49-F1
#
_entry.id   AF-A0A2S2NK49-F1
#
_cell.length_a   1.000
_cell.length_b   1.000
_cell.length_c   1.000
_cell.angle_alpha   90.00
_cell.angle_beta   90.00
_cell.angle_gamma   90.00
#
_symmetry.space_group_name_H-M   'P 1'
#
loop_
_entity.id
_entity.type
_entity.pdbx_description
1 polymer ?
#
loop_
_entity_poly.entity_id
_entity_poly.type
_entity_poly.pdbx_seq_one_letter_code
_entity_poly.pdbx_strand_id
1 'polypeptide(L)'
;MYADNEKNLEEAVLDIKKLSNDFPKFVKRFEIFYKRRTQWLQLYRLNILTRGNNTNNYAEASIRVLKEIVLCRTKAYNVVALVESVSKVWEEYFITRILDHAHVRKDEIQRKYNELYKKMSNITVNNITNQGNGLFLIPHQKLIKR
;
A
#
# COMPACT_ATOMS: atom_id res chain seq x y z
N MET A 1 3.18 2.83 -14.30
CA MET A 1 2.22 2.24 -13.32
C MET A 1 1.13 3.25 -12.97
N TYR A 2 1.52 4.49 -12.70
CA TYR A 2 0.65 5.59 -12.30
C TYR A 2 0.11 6.45 -13.45
N ALA A 3 0.29 6.02 -14.71
CA ALA A 3 -0.28 6.75 -15.83
C ALA A 3 -1.81 6.69 -15.71
N ASP A 4 -2.40 7.87 -15.62
CA ASP A 4 -3.83 8.15 -15.46
C ASP A 4 -4.51 8.46 -16.79
N ASN A 5 -3.73 8.79 -17.82
CA ASN A 5 -4.17 8.98 -19.20
C ASN A 5 -3.24 8.25 -20.19
N GLU A 6 -3.73 8.05 -21.41
CA GLU A 6 -3.04 7.29 -22.45
C GLU A 6 -1.79 8.02 -22.97
N LYS A 7 -1.84 9.35 -23.07
CA LYS A 7 -0.70 10.18 -23.49
C LYS A 7 0.51 10.02 -22.56
N ASN A 8 0.30 10.14 -21.25
CA ASN A 8 1.33 9.96 -20.22
C ASN A 8 1.89 8.53 -20.25
N LEU A 9 1.06 7.55 -20.59
CA LEU A 9 1.50 6.16 -20.72
C LEU A 9 2.45 5.99 -21.90
N GLU A 10 2.07 6.50 -23.07
CA GLU A 10 2.86 6.41 -24.30
C GLU A 10 4.22 7.09 -24.15
N GLU A 11 4.24 8.29 -23.56
CA GLU A 11 5.46 9.06 -23.32
C GLU A 11 6.43 8.29 -22.40
N ALA A 12 5.93 7.76 -21.28
CA ALA A 12 6.73 6.96 -20.35
C ALA A 12 7.23 5.64 -20.97
N VAL A 13 6.44 4.99 -21.83
CA VAL A 13 6.86 3.78 -22.55
C VAL A 13 7.97 4.11 -23.53
N LEU A 14 7.87 5.24 -24.24
CA LEU A 14 8.89 5.68 -25.17
C LEU A 14 10.22 5.94 -24.47
N ASP A 15 10.19 6.60 -23.31
CA ASP A 15 11.38 6.84 -22.50
C ASP A 15 12.06 5.55 -22.05
N ILE A 16 11.28 4.54 -21.63
CA ILE A 16 11.82 3.23 -21.30
C ILE A 16 12.47 2.56 -22.52
N LYS A 17 11.88 2.69 -23.71
CA LYS A 17 12.43 2.12 -24.95
C LYS A 17 13.76 2.77 -25.36
N LYS A 18 13.94 4.08 -25.10
CA LYS A 18 15.23 4.77 -25.35
C LYS A 18 16.38 4.16 -24.57
N LEU A 19 16.11 3.55 -23.41
CA LEU A 19 17.10 2.85 -22.58
C LEU A 19 17.56 1.50 -23.17
N SER A 20 17.12 1.12 -24.37
CA SER A 20 17.45 -0.19 -24.95
C SER A 20 18.95 -0.36 -25.24
N ASN A 21 19.67 0.74 -25.47
CA ASN A 21 21.12 0.69 -25.73
C ASN A 21 21.89 0.40 -24.44
N ASP A 22 21.54 1.08 -23.35
CA ASP A 22 22.25 0.97 -22.08
C ASP A 22 21.78 -0.24 -21.25
N PHE A 23 20.48 -0.56 -21.33
CA PHE A 23 19.84 -1.57 -20.48
C PHE A 23 18.93 -2.54 -21.28
N PRO A 24 19.46 -3.28 -22.27
CA PRO A 24 18.65 -4.12 -23.16
C PRO A 24 17.86 -5.22 -22.42
N LYS A 25 18.43 -5.81 -21.37
CA LYS A 25 17.73 -6.83 -20.56
C LYS A 25 16.56 -6.26 -19.77
N PHE A 26 16.69 -5.03 -19.27
CA PHE A 26 15.63 -4.33 -18.56
C PHE A 26 14.48 -4.01 -19.51
N VAL A 27 14.77 -3.42 -20.67
CA VAL A 27 13.75 -3.09 -21.69
C VAL A 27 13.04 -4.35 -22.18
N LYS A 28 13.77 -5.44 -22.45
CA LYS A 28 13.17 -6.73 -22.82
C LYS A 28 12.21 -7.25 -21.75
N ARG A 29 12.59 -7.15 -20.47
CA ARG A 29 11.71 -7.56 -19.36
C ARG A 29 10.49 -6.66 -19.25
N PHE A 30 10.67 -5.34 -19.41
CA PHE A 30 9.57 -4.39 -19.42
C PHE A 30 8.55 -4.73 -20.50
N GLU A 31 8.97 -4.96 -21.74
CA GLU A 31 8.08 -5.31 -22.87
C GLU A 31 7.23 -6.56 -22.58
N ILE A 32 7.84 -7.60 -21.97
CA ILE A 32 7.11 -8.80 -21.54
C ILE A 32 6.04 -8.45 -20.50
N PHE A 33 6.37 -7.63 -19.51
CA PHE A 33 5.41 -7.20 -18.49
C PHE A 33 4.32 -6.26 -19.03
N TYR A 34 4.66 -5.43 -20.01
CA TYR A 34 3.76 -4.47 -20.64
C TYR A 34 2.62 -5.14 -21.42
N LYS A 35 2.81 -6.39 -21.88
CA LYS A 35 1.72 -7.20 -22.45
C LYS A 35 0.54 -7.40 -21.48
N ARG A 36 0.80 -7.38 -20.16
CA ARG A 36 -0.20 -7.54 -19.10
C ARG A 36 -0.60 -6.22 -18.45
N ARG A 37 -0.37 -5.09 -19.12
CA ARG A 37 -0.56 -3.74 -18.57
C ARG A 37 -1.96 -3.46 -18.02
N THR A 38 -2.98 -4.09 -18.58
CA THR A 38 -4.38 -3.99 -18.12
C THR A 38 -4.59 -4.46 -16.69
N GLN A 39 -3.71 -5.33 -16.17
CA GLN A 39 -3.82 -5.90 -14.82
C GLN A 39 -3.31 -4.95 -13.72
N TRP A 40 -2.42 -4.01 -14.06
CA TRP A 40 -1.66 -3.25 -13.05
C TRP A 40 -1.56 -1.75 -13.31
N LEU A 41 -1.80 -1.27 -14.54
CA LEU A 41 -1.85 0.16 -14.79
C LEU A 41 -3.10 0.79 -14.20
N GLN A 42 -2.93 1.98 -13.63
CA GLN A 42 -4.02 2.75 -13.05
C GLN A 42 -5.11 3.11 -14.07
N LEU A 43 -4.73 3.48 -15.30
CA LEU A 43 -5.65 3.78 -16.42
C LEU A 43 -6.73 2.70 -16.63
N TYR A 44 -6.37 1.41 -16.52
CA TYR A 44 -7.30 0.30 -16.76
C TYR A 44 -8.06 -0.14 -15.49
N ARG A 45 -7.81 0.51 -14.35
CA ARG A 45 -8.39 0.16 -13.05
C ARG A 45 -9.13 1.32 -12.38
N LEU A 46 -9.44 2.38 -13.14
CA LEU A 46 -10.12 3.58 -12.62
C LEU A 46 -11.47 3.27 -11.96
N ASN A 47 -12.16 2.24 -12.44
CA ASN A 47 -13.46 1.79 -11.89
C ASN A 47 -13.32 0.86 -10.67
N ILE A 48 -12.10 0.53 -10.25
CA ILE A 48 -11.86 -0.34 -9.10
C ILE A 48 -11.57 0.54 -7.87
N LEU A 49 -12.31 0.31 -6.80
CA LEU A 49 -12.09 0.94 -5.49
C LEU A 49 -10.77 0.45 -4.88
N THR A 50 -9.64 1.00 -5.31
CA THR A 50 -8.33 0.64 -4.75
C THR A 50 -8.04 1.33 -3.42
N ARG A 51 -8.87 2.29 -2.96
CA ARG A 51 -8.73 3.03 -1.68
C ARG A 51 -7.30 3.57 -1.42
N GLY A 52 -6.58 3.94 -2.47
CA GLY A 52 -5.19 4.41 -2.37
C GLY A 52 -4.14 3.29 -2.30
N ASN A 53 -4.53 2.01 -2.32
CA ASN A 53 -3.65 0.84 -2.45
C ASN A 53 -3.17 0.66 -3.91
N ASN A 54 -2.78 1.75 -4.57
CA ASN A 54 -2.15 1.70 -5.88
C ASN A 54 -0.62 1.53 -5.78
N THR A 55 -0.07 1.66 -4.58
CA THR A 55 1.37 1.67 -4.30
C THR A 55 1.84 0.36 -3.67
N ASN A 56 3.14 0.11 -3.79
CA ASN A 56 3.81 -1.09 -3.29
C ASN A 56 3.92 -1.13 -1.74
N ASN A 57 3.35 -0.16 -1.02
CA ASN A 57 3.53 0.01 0.43
C ASN A 57 3.24 -1.26 1.23
N TYR A 58 2.13 -1.94 0.93
CA TYR A 58 1.74 -3.16 1.64
C TYR A 58 2.67 -4.32 1.36
N ALA A 59 3.03 -4.51 0.08
CA ALA A 59 3.96 -5.56 -0.33
C ALA A 59 5.37 -5.31 0.22
N GLU A 60 5.87 -4.06 0.18
CA GLU A 60 7.16 -3.68 0.77
C GLU A 60 7.17 -3.88 2.29
N ALA A 61 6.12 -3.47 2.99
CA ALA A 61 6.00 -3.69 4.43
C ALA A 61 5.99 -5.20 4.76
N SER A 62 5.27 -6.01 3.98
CA SER A 62 5.19 -7.46 4.18
C SER A 62 6.54 -8.14 3.93
N ILE A 63 7.23 -7.76 2.85
CA ILE A 63 8.58 -8.26 2.55
C ILE A 63 9.59 -7.79 3.60
N ARG A 64 9.43 -6.60 4.17
CA ARG A 64 10.28 -6.12 5.26
C ARG A 64 10.11 -6.97 6.51
N VAL A 65 8.87 -7.28 6.91
CA VAL A 65 8.59 -8.19 8.03
C VAL A 65 9.21 -9.57 7.77
N LEU A 66 9.02 -10.13 6.58
CA LEU A 66 9.61 -11.41 6.21
C LEU A 66 11.14 -11.38 6.34
N LYS A 67 11.79 -10.37 5.78
CA LYS A 67 13.26 -10.27 5.79
C LYS A 67 13.82 -10.00 7.18
N GLU A 68 13.23 -9.09 7.94
CA GLU A 68 13.81 -8.56 9.18
C GLU A 68 13.38 -9.35 10.41
N ILE A 69 12.14 -9.81 10.45
CA ILE A 69 11.57 -10.49 11.62
C ILE A 69 11.59 -12.00 11.44
N VAL A 70 11.06 -12.49 10.32
CA VAL A 70 10.90 -13.94 10.10
C VAL A 70 12.22 -14.62 9.79
N LEU A 71 13.03 -13.99 8.93
CA LEU A 71 14.32 -14.53 8.49
C LEU A 71 15.52 -13.91 9.21
N CYS A 72 15.33 -12.88 10.05
CA CYS A 72 16.40 -12.16 10.75
C CYS A 72 17.55 -11.70 9.84
N ARG A 73 17.26 -11.34 8.58
CA ARG A 73 18.22 -11.03 7.50
C ARG A 73 19.22 -12.15 7.19
N THR A 74 18.94 -13.38 7.62
CA THR A 74 19.71 -14.58 7.32
C THR A 74 19.06 -15.39 6.20
N LYS A 75 19.88 -16.15 5.48
CA LYS A 75 19.34 -17.16 4.57
C LYS A 75 18.93 -18.36 5.41
N ALA A 76 17.71 -18.88 5.19
CA ALA A 76 17.32 -20.15 5.77
C ALA A 76 18.29 -21.25 5.32
N TYR A 77 18.69 -22.12 6.25
CA TYR A 77 19.69 -23.17 6.00
C TYR A 77 19.21 -24.21 4.99
N ASN A 78 17.91 -24.52 4.99
CA ASN A 78 17.26 -25.42 4.03
C ASN A 78 15.76 -25.08 3.89
N VAL A 79 15.07 -25.76 2.99
CA VAL A 79 13.64 -25.54 2.71
C VAL A 79 12.75 -25.84 3.92
N VAL A 80 13.11 -26.83 4.75
CA VAL A 80 12.34 -27.21 5.95
C VAL A 80 12.39 -26.10 6.99
N ALA A 81 13.58 -25.52 7.23
CA ALA A 81 13.75 -24.38 8.11
C ALA A 81 12.96 -23.17 7.61
N LEU A 82 12.91 -22.94 6.29
CA LEU A 82 12.12 -21.86 5.71
C LEU A 82 10.62 -22.05 5.97
N VAL A 83 10.10 -23.27 5.81
CA VAL A 83 8.69 -23.59 6.10
C VAL A 83 8.41 -23.36 7.58
N GLU A 84 9.28 -23.81 8.47
CA GLU A 84 9.11 -23.59 9.91
C GLU A 84 9.10 -22.10 10.27
N SER A 85 10.02 -21.29 9.73
CA SER A 85 10.02 -19.85 9.96
C SER A 85 8.73 -19.18 9.50
N VAL A 86 8.22 -19.56 8.32
CA VAL A 86 6.98 -19.00 7.78
C VAL A 86 5.77 -19.45 8.60
N SER A 87 5.65 -20.73 8.93
CA SER A 87 4.47 -21.26 9.62
C SER A 87 4.41 -20.94 11.11
N LYS A 88 5.56 -20.77 11.79
CA LYS A 88 5.58 -20.46 13.22
C LYS A 88 5.88 -18.99 13.48
N VAL A 89 7.09 -18.55 13.11
CA VAL A 89 7.58 -17.20 13.47
C VAL A 89 6.74 -16.10 12.83
N TRP A 90 6.34 -16.28 11.56
CA TRP A 90 5.53 -15.28 10.88
C TRP A 90 4.11 -15.20 11.43
N GLU A 91 3.47 -16.34 11.71
CA GLU A 91 2.13 -16.39 12.31
C GLU A 91 2.13 -15.80 13.71
N GLU A 92 3.05 -16.22 14.58
CA GLU A 92 3.18 -15.71 15.95
C GLU A 92 3.41 -14.20 15.98
N TYR A 93 4.23 -13.67 15.06
CA TYR A 93 4.43 -12.23 14.94
C TYR A 93 3.11 -11.49 14.66
N PHE A 94 2.31 -11.94 13.69
CA PHE A 94 1.06 -11.28 13.37
C PHE A 94 0.00 -11.43 14.47
N ILE A 95 -0.10 -12.61 15.08
CA ILE A 95 -0.97 -12.84 16.23
C ILE A 95 -0.63 -11.86 17.35
N THR A 96 0.65 -11.75 17.70
CA THR A 96 1.12 -10.83 18.74
C THR A 96 0.83 -9.38 18.37
N ARG A 97 1.03 -8.98 17.10
CA ARG A 97 0.73 -7.62 16.64
C ARG A 97 -0.75 -7.27 16.73
N ILE A 98 -1.64 -8.22 16.42
CA ILE A 98 -3.09 -8.04 16.54
C ILE A 98 -3.48 -7.96 18.03
N LEU A 99 -2.94 -8.83 18.88
CA LEU A 99 -3.19 -8.80 20.32
C LEU A 99 -2.69 -7.52 20.98
N ASP A 100 -1.50 -7.06 20.62
CA ASP A 100 -0.95 -5.77 21.08
C ASP A 100 -1.86 -4.61 20.71
N HIS A 101 -2.43 -4.65 19.51
CA HIS A 101 -3.39 -3.65 19.03
C HIS A 101 -4.71 -3.72 19.82
N ALA A 102 -5.29 -4.92 19.96
CA ALA A 102 -6.54 -5.14 20.67
C ALA A 102 -6.46 -4.72 22.15
N HIS A 103 -5.31 -4.95 22.78
CA HIS A 103 -5.05 -4.56 24.17
C HIS A 103 -4.54 -3.12 24.34
N VAL A 104 -4.50 -2.32 23.26
CA VAL A 104 -4.01 -0.91 23.29
C VAL A 104 -2.61 -0.80 23.92
N ARG A 105 -1.78 -1.84 23.79
CA ARG A 105 -0.42 -1.86 24.34
C ARG A 105 0.50 -0.87 23.63
N LYS A 106 0.10 -0.41 22.44
CA LYS A 106 0.79 0.61 21.64
C LYS A 106 -0.09 1.83 21.47
N ASP A 107 0.07 2.79 22.37
CA ASP A 107 -0.66 4.07 22.43
C ASP A 107 -0.39 4.99 21.21
N GLU A 108 0.49 4.62 20.27
CA GLU A 108 0.73 5.43 19.07
C GLU A 108 -0.53 5.63 18.22
N ILE A 109 -1.37 4.60 18.08
CA ILE A 109 -2.60 4.68 17.28
C ILE A 109 -3.62 5.55 18.00
N GLN A 110 -3.78 5.36 19.31
CA GLN A 110 -4.69 6.18 20.11
C GLN A 110 -4.23 7.64 20.14
N ARG A 111 -2.93 7.91 20.26
CA ARG A 111 -2.37 9.27 20.13
C ARG A 111 -2.64 9.89 18.77
N LYS A 112 -2.37 9.16 17.67
CA LYS A 112 -2.69 9.64 16.31
C LYS A 112 -4.17 9.88 16.11
N TYR A 113 -5.03 9.00 16.63
CA TYR A 113 -6.47 9.19 16.63
C TYR A 113 -6.85 10.46 17.39
N ASN A 114 -6.32 10.66 18.59
CA ASN A 114 -6.57 11.85 19.40
C ASN A 114 -6.06 13.13 18.71
N GLU A 115 -4.92 13.08 18.00
CA GLU A 115 -4.42 14.19 17.18
C GLU A 115 -5.36 14.52 16.01
N LEU A 116 -5.87 13.52 15.30
CA LEU A 116 -6.86 13.70 14.24
C LEU A 116 -8.18 14.25 14.82
N TYR A 117 -8.62 13.71 15.95
CA TYR A 117 -9.82 14.15 16.66
C TYR A 117 -9.73 15.63 17.06
N LYS A 118 -8.58 16.07 17.61
CA LYS A 118 -8.32 17.48 17.93
C LYS A 118 -8.42 18.39 16.70
N LYS A 119 -8.01 17.91 15.51
CA LYS A 119 -8.14 18.68 14.25
C LYS A 119 -9.58 18.74 13.74
N MET A 120 -10.43 17.79 14.15
CA MET A 120 -11.85 17.70 13.78
C MET A 120 -12.80 18.41 14.77
N SER A 121 -12.29 19.27 15.66
CA SER A 121 -13.09 19.97 16.68
C SER A 121 -14.31 20.74 16.18
N ASN A 122 -14.36 21.06 14.89
CA ASN A 122 -15.40 21.89 14.27
C ASN A 122 -16.50 21.06 13.57
N ILE A 123 -16.41 19.74 13.59
CA ILE A 123 -17.40 18.85 12.96
C ILE A 123 -18.29 18.26 14.05
N THR A 124 -19.54 18.73 14.10
CA THR A 124 -20.58 18.21 15.00
C THR A 124 -21.44 17.18 14.26
N VAL A 125 -22.00 16.19 14.97
CA VAL A 125 -22.86 15.12 14.40
C VAL A 125 -23.98 15.68 13.51
N ASN A 126 -24.53 16.84 13.89
CA ASN A 126 -25.61 17.53 13.16
C ASN A 126 -25.19 17.99 11.75
N ASN A 127 -23.89 18.10 11.48
CA ASN A 127 -23.37 18.53 10.19
C ASN A 127 -23.12 17.35 9.23
N ILE A 128 -23.33 16.11 9.68
CA ILE A 128 -23.13 14.89 8.90
C ILE A 128 -24.48 14.45 8.34
N THR A 129 -24.63 14.47 7.01
CA THR A 129 -25.86 14.01 6.36
C THR A 129 -25.68 12.59 5.81
N ASN A 130 -26.60 11.69 6.19
CA ASN A 130 -26.61 10.31 5.70
C ASN A 130 -27.22 10.28 4.29
N GLN A 131 -26.47 9.78 3.32
CA GLN A 131 -26.93 9.64 1.93
C GLN A 131 -27.45 8.22 1.60
N GLY A 132 -27.50 7.32 2.57
CA GLY A 132 -27.82 5.91 2.36
C GLY A 132 -26.61 5.08 1.92
N ASN A 133 -26.77 3.75 1.90
CA ASN A 133 -25.72 2.79 1.52
C ASN A 133 -24.39 2.93 2.31
N GLY A 134 -24.44 3.44 3.54
CA GLY A 134 -23.24 3.67 4.36
C GLY A 134 -22.38 4.87 3.92
N LEU A 135 -22.91 5.75 3.07
CA LEU A 135 -22.25 6.99 2.64
C LEU A 135 -22.72 8.17 3.49
N PHE A 136 -21.76 8.99 3.93
CA PHE A 136 -21.99 10.17 4.75
C PHE A 136 -21.33 11.38 4.10
N LEU A 137 -22.09 12.47 3.97
CA LEU A 137 -21.59 13.76 3.56
C LEU A 137 -21.03 14.50 4.78
N ILE A 138 -19.75 14.85 4.71
CA ILE A 138 -19.03 15.54 5.78
C ILE A 138 -18.61 16.92 5.25
N PRO A 139 -18.80 18.02 6.01
CA PRO A 139 -18.37 19.35 5.58
C PRO A 139 -16.85 19.41 5.35
N HIS A 140 -16.44 19.95 4.21
CA HIS A 140 -15.02 20.03 3.84
C HIS A 140 -14.29 21.07 4.70
N GLN A 141 -13.28 20.66 5.47
CA GLN A 141 -12.39 21.57 6.20
C GLN A 141 -11.27 22.07 5.26
N LYS A 142 -11.07 23.39 5.14
CA LYS A 142 -9.86 23.93 4.47
C LYS A 142 -8.65 23.56 5.33
N LEU A 143 -7.80 22.66 4.84
CA LEU A 143 -6.50 22.39 5.47
C LEU A 143 -5.67 23.69 5.43
N ILE A 144 -5.46 24.29 6.60
CA ILE A 144 -4.48 25.37 6.75
C ILE A 144 -3.12 24.74 6.46
N LYS A 145 -2.54 25.06 5.29
CA LYS A 145 -1.16 24.71 4.96
C LYS A 145 -0.26 25.39 6.00
N ARG A 146 0.49 24.58 6.76
CA ARG A 146 1.67 25.04 7.49
C ARG A 146 2.85 25.06 6.54
#